data_AF-A0A7S4IA12-F1
#
_entry.id   AF-A0A7S4IA12-F1
#
_cell.length_a   1.000
_cell.length_b   1.000
_cell.length_c   1.000
_cell.angle_alpha   90.00
_cell.angle_beta   90.00
_cell.angle_gamma   90.00
#
_symmetry.space_group_name_H-M   'P 1'
#
loop_
_entity.id
_entity.type
_entity.pdbx_description
1 polymer ?
#
loop_
_entity_poly.entity_id
_entity_poly.type
_entity_poly.pdbx_seq_one_letter_code
_entity_poly.pdbx_strand_id
1 'polypeptide(L)'
;GNGNQPWQQSCIAPPKIGKMRKLTVEVRSSSSVPRPVEVQFRTEDLQPDGHKGKLVLCRGDRCCIKSKQSGSKKAAFTCAERLTTLTLPETMVSSNNPCEFEVYLKPEWNGLGKNKNRPNFDVFIELIDCESNTHHELLSWETEIQSHKFESSNKARSMENECGNEPATSSIHL
;
A
#
# COMPACT_ATOMS: atom_id res chain seq x y z
N GLY A 1 -25.03 -13.28 -15.39
CA GLY A 1 -25.39 -14.10 -14.23
C GLY A 1 -25.75 -13.17 -13.10
N ASN A 2 -26.93 -13.38 -12.51
CA ASN A 2 -27.40 -12.70 -11.30
C ASN A 2 -26.48 -12.96 -10.11
N GLY A 3 -26.55 -12.06 -9.13
CA GLY A 3 -26.32 -12.40 -7.74
C GLY A 3 -25.50 -11.34 -7.04
N ASN A 4 -26.16 -10.61 -6.14
CA ASN A 4 -25.56 -10.07 -4.93
C ASN A 4 -24.39 -10.95 -4.50
N GLN A 5 -23.17 -10.53 -4.85
CA GLN A 5 -22.01 -11.12 -4.20
C GLN A 5 -22.12 -10.64 -2.75
N PRO A 6 -22.17 -11.55 -1.76
CA PRO A 6 -22.04 -11.15 -0.37
C PRO A 6 -20.76 -10.32 -0.26
N TRP A 7 -20.77 -9.33 0.62
CA TRP A 7 -19.59 -8.55 0.99
C TRP A 7 -18.56 -9.53 1.58
N GLN A 8 -17.82 -10.22 0.72
CA GLN A 8 -16.61 -10.89 1.11
C GLN A 8 -15.69 -9.75 1.53
N GLN A 9 -15.17 -9.83 2.77
CA GLN A 9 -13.89 -9.21 3.14
C GLN A 9 -12.87 -9.71 2.11
N SER A 10 -12.80 -9.05 0.97
CA SER A 10 -11.84 -9.40 -0.06
C SER A 10 -10.54 -8.76 0.38
N CYS A 11 -9.75 -9.49 1.16
CA CYS A 11 -8.34 -9.20 1.46
C CYS A 11 -7.45 -9.25 0.19
N ILE A 12 -8.00 -8.89 -0.97
CA ILE A 12 -7.34 -9.01 -2.27
C ILE A 12 -6.74 -7.65 -2.56
N ALA A 13 -5.44 -7.53 -2.30
CA ALA A 13 -4.66 -6.35 -2.63
C ALA A 13 -4.90 -5.91 -4.10
N PRO A 14 -5.26 -4.64 -4.38
CA PRO A 14 -5.54 -4.16 -5.74
C PRO A 14 -4.35 -4.37 -6.68
N PRO A 15 -4.52 -4.73 -7.97
CA PRO A 15 -3.41 -5.17 -8.82
C PRO A 15 -2.26 -4.14 -8.95
N LYS A 16 -1.04 -4.65 -9.17
CA LYS A 16 0.14 -3.80 -9.37
C LYS A 16 0.12 -3.17 -10.77
N ILE A 17 0.52 -1.91 -10.85
CA ILE A 17 0.85 -1.18 -12.08
C ILE A 17 2.36 -0.91 -12.04
N GLY A 18 3.14 -1.78 -12.68
CA GLY A 18 4.59 -1.80 -12.49
C GLY A 18 4.96 -2.16 -11.04
N LYS A 19 5.55 -1.22 -10.29
CA LYS A 19 5.89 -1.41 -8.87
C LYS A 19 4.89 -0.79 -7.91
N MET A 20 4.00 0.07 -8.40
CA MET A 20 3.02 0.78 -7.58
C MET A 20 1.67 0.09 -7.64
N ARG A 21 0.75 0.47 -6.76
CA ARG A 21 -0.67 0.13 -6.87
C ARG A 21 -1.48 1.41 -6.94
N LYS A 22 -2.51 1.42 -7.78
CA LYS A 22 -3.53 2.46 -7.83
C LYS A 22 -4.71 1.95 -7.00
N LEU A 23 -5.06 2.68 -5.96
CA LEU A 23 -6.19 2.42 -5.07
C LEU A 23 -7.30 3.36 -5.47
N THR A 24 -8.44 2.79 -5.86
CA THR A 24 -9.64 3.55 -6.18
C THR A 24 -10.74 3.10 -5.23
N VAL A 25 -11.32 4.04 -4.48
CA VAL A 25 -12.39 3.80 -3.53
C VAL A 25 -13.61 4.58 -4.00
N GLU A 26 -14.66 3.87 -4.41
CA GLU A 26 -15.93 4.49 -4.73
C GLU A 26 -16.84 4.43 -3.48
N VAL A 27 -17.32 5.59 -3.03
CA VAL A 27 -18.24 5.71 -1.90
C VAL A 27 -19.62 6.09 -2.42
N ARG A 28 -20.61 5.29 -2.05
CA ARG A 28 -22.03 5.50 -2.39
C ARG A 28 -22.86 5.46 -1.12
N SER A 29 -23.85 6.34 -1.03
CA SER A 29 -24.85 6.32 0.05
C SER A 29 -26.17 5.76 -0.48
N SER A 30 -26.88 4.99 0.35
CA SER A 30 -28.27 4.59 0.05
C SER A 30 -29.29 5.70 0.35
N SER A 31 -28.85 6.78 1.01
CA SER A 31 -29.68 7.93 1.37
C SER A 31 -29.53 9.04 0.34
N SER A 32 -30.65 9.70 0.02
CA SER A 32 -30.66 10.95 -0.75
C SER A 32 -30.17 12.16 0.06
N VAL A 33 -30.14 12.05 1.39
CA VAL A 33 -29.59 13.08 2.28
C VAL A 33 -28.06 13.01 2.21
N PRO A 34 -27.37 14.10 1.81
CA PRO A 34 -25.92 14.16 1.78
C PRO A 34 -25.30 13.93 3.16
N ARG A 35 -24.23 13.14 3.22
CA ARG A 35 -23.45 12.91 4.44
C ARG A 35 -21.97 13.26 4.22
N PRO A 36 -21.33 13.96 5.15
CA PRO A 36 -19.90 14.25 5.07
C PRO A 36 -19.10 12.99 5.44
N VAL A 37 -18.17 12.61 4.56
CA VAL A 37 -17.27 11.48 4.80
C VAL A 37 -15.84 11.83 4.40
N GLU A 38 -14.88 11.20 5.07
CA GLU A 38 -13.47 11.19 4.68
C GLU A 38 -13.02 9.75 4.40
N VAL A 39 -12.00 9.61 3.54
CA VAL A 39 -11.31 8.32 3.35
C VAL A 39 -9.88 8.48 3.81
N GLN A 40 -9.47 7.60 4.73
CA GLN A 40 -8.11 7.52 5.24
C GLN A 40 -7.42 6.26 4.70
N PHE A 41 -6.20 6.46 4.24
CA PHE A 41 -5.29 5.39 3.86
C PHE A 41 -4.13 5.40 4.84
N ARG A 42 -3.73 4.22 5.33
CA ARG A 42 -2.61 4.07 6.25
C ARG A 42 -1.72 2.91 5.85
N THR A 43 -0.42 3.09 5.99
CA THR A 43 0.60 2.05 5.85
C THR A 43 1.35 1.91 7.16
N GLU A 44 1.57 0.68 7.59
CA GLU A 44 2.28 0.34 8.82
C GLU A 44 3.44 -0.61 8.52
N ASP A 45 4.63 -0.25 8.98
CA ASP A 45 5.83 -1.06 8.80
C ASP A 45 5.91 -2.11 9.92
N LEU A 46 5.88 -3.39 9.56
CA LEU A 46 5.95 -4.48 10.53
C LEU A 46 7.38 -4.72 11.05
N GLN A 47 8.40 -4.15 10.38
CA GLN A 47 9.82 -4.35 10.70
C GLN A 47 10.64 -3.05 10.53
N PRO A 48 10.28 -1.94 11.21
CA PRO A 48 10.87 -0.62 10.95
C PRO A 48 12.39 -0.57 11.18
N ASP A 49 12.91 -1.33 12.14
CA ASP A 49 14.34 -1.42 12.43
C ASP A 49 15.08 -2.45 11.57
N GLY A 50 14.35 -3.29 10.84
CA GLY A 50 14.88 -4.37 10.02
C GLY A 50 15.45 -3.89 8.70
N HIS A 51 15.02 -2.73 8.18
CA HIS A 51 15.27 -2.31 6.81
C HIS A 51 15.19 -0.81 6.55
N LYS A 52 15.48 -0.41 5.30
CA LYS A 52 15.35 0.98 4.82
C LYS A 52 14.26 1.14 3.75
N GLY A 53 13.39 0.15 3.60
CA GLY A 53 12.22 0.23 2.74
C GLY A 53 11.15 1.15 3.34
N LYS A 54 10.34 1.76 2.50
CA LYS A 54 9.15 2.51 2.87
C LYS A 54 8.03 2.19 1.89
N LEU A 55 6.80 2.18 2.37
CA LEU A 55 5.61 2.12 1.54
C LEU A 55 4.83 3.42 1.72
N VAL A 56 4.80 4.24 0.68
CA VAL A 56 4.26 5.62 0.78
C VAL A 56 2.98 5.79 -0.03
N LEU A 57 2.11 6.66 0.46
CA LEU A 57 0.85 7.06 -0.16
C LEU A 57 1.02 8.42 -0.84
N CYS A 58 0.44 8.54 -2.03
CA CYS A 58 0.52 9.73 -2.88
C CYS A 58 -0.82 10.01 -3.56
N ARG A 59 -1.21 11.29 -3.69
CA ARG A 59 -2.44 11.69 -4.41
C ARG A 59 -2.33 11.56 -5.93
N GLY A 60 -1.12 11.38 -6.47
CA GLY A 60 -0.87 11.25 -7.91
C GLY A 60 0.24 10.27 -8.28
N ASP A 61 0.22 9.83 -9.54
CA ASP A 61 1.23 8.94 -10.14
C ASP A 61 2.66 9.52 -10.09
N ARG A 62 2.79 10.85 -9.98
CA ARG A 62 4.06 11.58 -9.94
C ARG A 62 4.29 12.43 -8.68
N CYS A 63 4.06 11.89 -7.49
CA CYS A 63 4.40 12.56 -6.23
C CYS A 63 5.92 12.79 -6.01
N CYS A 64 6.78 12.11 -6.77
CA CYS A 64 8.23 12.26 -6.73
C CYS A 64 8.77 12.66 -8.10
N ILE A 65 9.50 13.77 -8.16
CA ILE A 65 10.16 14.30 -9.35
C ILE A 65 11.66 14.04 -9.23
N LYS A 66 12.23 13.41 -10.26
CA LYS A 66 13.68 13.24 -10.37
C LYS A 66 14.25 14.42 -11.15
N SER A 67 14.95 15.34 -10.48
CA SER A 67 15.55 16.51 -11.11
C SER A 67 17.08 16.44 -11.05
N LYS A 68 17.74 16.78 -12.16
CA LYS A 68 19.19 16.91 -12.21
C LYS A 68 19.55 18.34 -11.78
N GLN A 69 20.06 18.48 -10.58
CA GLN A 69 20.53 19.78 -10.10
C GLN A 69 21.87 20.13 -10.77
N SER A 70 22.05 21.41 -11.13
CA SER A 70 23.30 21.90 -11.70
C SER A 70 24.46 21.64 -10.74
N GLY A 71 25.57 21.10 -11.25
CA GLY A 71 26.74 20.71 -10.44
C GLY A 71 26.67 19.32 -9.79
N SER A 72 25.52 18.63 -9.81
CA SER A 72 25.43 17.25 -9.29
C SER A 72 25.61 16.20 -10.39
N LYS A 73 26.47 15.21 -10.13
CA LYS A 73 26.61 14.02 -11.00
C LYS A 73 25.38 13.10 -10.92
N LYS A 74 24.60 13.16 -9.84
CA LYS A 74 23.42 12.31 -9.62
C LYS A 74 22.15 13.16 -9.56
N ALA A 75 21.11 12.74 -10.26
CA ALA A 75 19.81 13.38 -10.12
C ALA A 75 19.23 13.15 -8.72
N ALA A 76 18.69 14.20 -8.12
CA ALA A 76 18.02 14.15 -6.84
C ALA A 76 16.54 13.78 -7.06
N PHE A 77 15.97 13.02 -6.13
CA PHE A 77 14.54 12.80 -6.06
C PHE A 77 13.95 13.76 -5.04
N THR A 78 13.03 14.61 -5.48
CA THR A 78 12.24 15.50 -4.63
C THR A 78 10.80 15.02 -4.66
N CYS A 79 10.25 14.65 -3.51
CA CYS A 79 8.86 14.21 -3.39
C CYS A 79 8.06 15.26 -2.63
N ALA A 80 6.92 15.68 -3.18
CA ALA A 80 6.00 16.61 -2.53
C ALA A 80 5.21 15.93 -1.40
N GLU A 81 4.95 14.63 -1.55
CA GLU A 81 4.18 13.81 -0.61
C GLU A 81 4.93 12.50 -0.36
N ARG A 82 5.17 12.16 0.92
CA ARG A 82 5.74 10.87 1.38
C ARG A 82 5.07 10.47 2.69
N LEU A 83 3.76 10.28 2.62
CA LEU A 83 2.94 10.05 3.80
C LEU A 83 2.73 8.54 3.99
N THR A 84 2.79 8.10 5.24
CA THR A 84 2.33 6.77 5.66
C THR A 84 0.87 6.79 6.08
N THR A 85 0.30 7.99 6.30
CA THR A 85 -1.13 8.21 6.51
C THR A 85 -1.59 9.35 5.61
N LEU A 86 -2.60 9.10 4.78
CA LEU A 86 -3.19 10.08 3.88
C LEU A 86 -4.70 10.11 4.08
N THR A 87 -5.19 11.20 4.65
CA THR A 87 -6.62 11.52 4.68
C THR A 87 -6.97 12.38 3.46
N LEU A 88 -8.01 11.96 2.73
CA LEU A 88 -8.58 12.73 1.64
C LEU A 88 -9.63 13.72 2.17
N PRO A 89 -9.84 14.85 1.50
CA PRO A 89 -10.73 15.90 2.01
C PRO A 89 -12.15 15.39 2.28
N GLU A 90 -12.77 15.93 3.33
CA GLU A 90 -14.20 15.75 3.60
C GLU A 90 -15.02 16.02 2.34
N THR A 91 -15.88 15.06 2.00
CA THR A 91 -16.71 15.11 0.80
C THR A 91 -18.14 14.70 1.12
N MET A 92 -19.11 15.44 0.57
CA MET A 92 -20.53 15.15 0.74
C MET A 92 -20.98 14.05 -0.23
N VAL A 93 -21.36 12.89 0.30
CA VAL A 93 -21.82 11.73 -0.49
C VAL A 93 -23.32 11.51 -0.30
N SER A 94 -24.03 11.26 -1.40
CA SER A 94 -25.46 10.87 -1.41
C SER A 94 -25.72 9.82 -2.49
N SER A 95 -26.93 9.26 -2.53
CA SER A 95 -27.34 8.31 -3.57
C SER A 95 -27.24 8.88 -4.99
N ASN A 96 -27.38 10.20 -5.12
CA ASN A 96 -27.36 10.91 -6.41
C ASN A 96 -25.98 11.49 -6.75
N ASN A 97 -25.06 11.48 -5.79
CA ASN A 97 -23.72 12.01 -5.93
C ASN A 97 -22.70 11.06 -5.29
N PRO A 98 -22.42 9.91 -5.94
CA PRO A 98 -21.33 9.05 -5.51
C PRO A 98 -19.99 9.78 -5.70
N CYS A 99 -19.00 9.44 -4.89
CA CYS A 99 -17.66 10.01 -4.99
C CYS A 99 -16.62 8.91 -5.20
N GLU A 100 -15.62 9.20 -6.04
CA GLU A 100 -14.48 8.34 -6.26
C GLU A 100 -13.23 9.01 -5.72
N PHE A 101 -12.46 8.26 -4.94
CA PHE A 101 -11.20 8.65 -4.37
C PHE A 101 -10.06 7.84 -4.97
N GLU A 102 -8.97 8.51 -5.33
CA GLU A 102 -7.82 7.89 -5.97
C GLU A 102 -6.54 8.16 -5.19
N VAL A 103 -5.81 7.10 -4.86
CA VAL A 103 -4.51 7.15 -4.17
C VAL A 103 -3.54 6.17 -4.79
N TYR A 104 -2.27 6.53 -4.82
CA TYR A 104 -1.19 5.69 -5.30
C TYR A 104 -0.33 5.20 -4.15
N LEU A 105 -0.20 3.88 -4.03
CA LEU A 105 0.67 3.21 -3.09
C LEU A 105 1.99 2.86 -3.78
N LYS A 106 3.10 3.42 -3.29
CA LYS A 106 4.41 3.31 -3.95
C LYS A 106 5.45 2.72 -3.01
N PRO A 107 6.11 1.62 -3.41
CA PRO A 107 7.25 1.13 -2.68
C PRO A 107 8.48 1.99 -2.97
N GLU A 108 9.10 2.46 -1.91
CA GLU A 108 10.44 3.05 -1.93
C GLU A 108 11.40 2.08 -1.29
N TRP A 109 12.31 1.55 -2.08
CA TRP A 109 13.23 0.51 -1.61
C TRP A 109 14.67 0.86 -1.95
N ASN A 110 15.51 0.95 -0.92
CA ASN A 110 16.93 1.28 -1.05
C ASN A 110 17.89 0.09 -0.86
N GLY A 111 17.38 -1.14 -0.76
CA GLY A 111 18.17 -2.34 -0.51
C GLY A 111 17.49 -3.25 0.52
N LEU A 112 17.99 -4.48 0.64
CA LEU A 112 17.56 -5.39 1.68
C LEU A 112 17.94 -4.85 3.07
N GLY A 113 17.19 -5.31 4.09
CA GLY A 113 17.51 -5.08 5.49
C GLY A 113 18.83 -5.70 5.94
N LYS A 114 19.24 -5.41 7.18
CA LYS A 114 20.50 -5.94 7.77
C LYS A 114 20.58 -7.47 7.72
N ASN A 115 19.44 -8.15 7.82
CA ASN A 115 19.32 -9.61 7.81
C ASN A 115 18.86 -10.19 6.47
N LYS A 116 18.95 -9.42 5.37
CA LYS A 116 18.35 -9.79 4.08
C LYS A 116 16.81 -9.93 4.11
N ASN A 117 16.15 -9.47 5.17
CA ASN A 117 14.69 -9.48 5.28
C ASN A 117 14.08 -8.50 4.28
N ARG A 118 12.93 -8.91 3.75
CA ARG A 118 12.13 -8.07 2.88
C ARG A 118 11.18 -7.21 3.71
N PRO A 119 11.17 -5.88 3.48
CA PRO A 119 10.15 -5.02 4.04
C PRO A 119 8.73 -5.49 3.82
N ASN A 120 7.98 -5.51 4.92
CA ASN A 120 6.60 -5.95 4.96
C ASN A 120 5.74 -4.90 5.67
N PHE A 121 4.58 -4.65 5.11
CA PHE A 121 3.70 -3.56 5.53
C PHE A 121 2.25 -4.00 5.56
N ASP A 122 1.53 -3.57 6.57
CA ASP A 122 0.07 -3.57 6.53
C ASP A 122 -0.44 -2.30 5.85
N VAL A 123 -1.48 -2.44 5.05
CA VAL A 123 -2.20 -1.33 4.42
C VAL A 123 -3.63 -1.36 4.88
N PHE A 124 -4.12 -0.22 5.35
CA PHE A 124 -5.50 -0.02 5.80
C PHE A 124 -6.17 1.07 4.97
N ILE A 125 -7.43 0.85 4.65
CA ILE A 125 -8.32 1.82 4.02
C ILE A 125 -9.56 1.92 4.90
N GLU A 126 -9.84 3.12 5.37
CA GLU A 126 -10.91 3.40 6.32
C GLU A 126 -11.81 4.52 5.78
N LEU A 127 -13.12 4.37 5.96
CA LEU A 127 -14.11 5.42 5.77
C LEU A 127 -14.42 6.04 7.14
N ILE A 128 -14.35 7.36 7.24
CA ILE A 128 -14.66 8.11 8.45
C ILE A 128 -15.97 8.86 8.19
N ASP A 129 -16.98 8.60 9.01
CA ASP A 129 -18.19 9.42 9.07
C ASP A 129 -17.89 10.66 9.91
N CYS A 130 -17.90 11.84 9.29
CA CYS A 130 -17.49 13.09 9.95
C CYS A 130 -18.53 13.58 10.98
N GLU A 131 -19.79 13.14 10.90
CA GLU A 131 -20.82 13.54 11.87
C GLU A 131 -20.68 12.76 13.18
N SER A 132 -20.43 11.46 13.07
CA SER A 132 -20.32 10.56 14.22
C SER A 132 -18.88 10.30 14.68
N ASN A 133 -17.90 10.71 13.86
CA ASN A 133 -16.50 10.34 13.99
C ASN A 133 -16.30 8.81 14.09
N THR A 134 -17.15 8.04 13.41
CA THR A 134 -17.06 6.58 13.36
C THR A 134 -16.15 6.15 12.22
N HIS A 135 -15.24 5.22 12.51
CA HIS A 135 -14.32 4.64 11.54
C HIS A 135 -14.83 3.28 11.07
N HIS A 136 -14.89 3.09 9.76
CA HIS A 136 -15.27 1.84 9.12
C HIS A 136 -14.11 1.34 8.27
N GLU A 137 -13.51 0.22 8.63
CA GLU A 137 -12.50 -0.43 7.79
C GLU A 137 -13.15 -0.94 6.50
N LEU A 138 -12.66 -0.45 5.36
CA LEU A 138 -13.11 -0.86 4.03
C LEU A 138 -12.28 -2.04 3.52
N LEU A 139 -10.97 -1.96 3.69
CA LEU A 139 -10.02 -2.94 3.18
C LEU A 139 -8.73 -2.91 3.99
N SER A 140 -8.22 -4.08 4.33
CA SER A 140 -6.89 -4.25 4.90
C SER A 140 -6.16 -5.41 4.20
N TRP A 141 -4.84 -5.27 4.02
CA TRP A 141 -4.00 -6.36 3.55
C TRP A 141 -2.53 -6.14 3.92
N GLU A 142 -1.81 -7.26 4.04
CA GLU A 142 -0.38 -7.31 4.21
C GLU A 142 0.34 -7.33 2.84
N THR A 143 1.41 -6.55 2.67
CA THR A 143 2.20 -6.52 1.45
C THR A 143 3.70 -6.45 1.70
N GLU A 144 4.40 -7.41 1.13
CA GLU A 144 5.85 -7.39 1.02
C GLU A 144 6.29 -6.54 -0.18
N ILE A 145 7.30 -5.69 0.01
CA ILE A 145 7.90 -4.94 -1.09
C ILE A 145 8.86 -5.84 -1.88
N GLN A 146 8.54 -6.03 -3.16
CA GLN A 146 9.39 -6.76 -4.10
C GLN A 146 10.28 -5.81 -4.90
N SER A 147 11.57 -6.13 -5.00
CA SER A 147 12.51 -5.40 -5.84
C SER A 147 12.84 -6.21 -7.09
N HIS A 148 12.33 -5.78 -8.24
CA HIS A 148 12.71 -6.37 -9.53
C HIS A 148 14.23 -6.38 -9.76
N LYS A 149 14.99 -5.41 -9.23
CA LYS A 149 16.47 -5.38 -9.35
C LYS A 149 17.14 -6.42 -8.46
N PHE A 150 16.55 -6.72 -7.30
CA PHE A 150 17.03 -7.77 -6.43
C PHE A 150 16.64 -9.12 -7.04
N GLU A 151 15.36 -9.36 -7.33
CA GLU A 151 14.84 -10.62 -7.88
C GLU A 151 15.47 -11.01 -9.22
N SER A 152 15.86 -10.03 -10.05
CA SER A 152 16.59 -10.29 -11.30
C SER A 152 18.10 -10.47 -11.12
N SER A 153 18.63 -10.37 -9.90
CA SER A 153 20.07 -10.48 -9.64
C SER A 153 20.46 -11.91 -9.30
N ASN A 154 21.68 -12.32 -9.70
CA ASN A 154 22.26 -13.60 -9.31
C ASN A 154 22.30 -13.78 -7.78
N LYS A 155 22.45 -12.66 -7.03
CA LYS A 155 22.46 -12.66 -5.57
C LYS A 155 21.11 -13.03 -4.95
N ALA A 156 19.98 -12.68 -5.57
CA ALA A 156 18.67 -13.11 -5.09
C ALA A 156 18.43 -14.59 -5.34
N ARG A 157 18.78 -15.08 -6.54
CA ARG A 157 18.68 -16.51 -6.88
C ARG A 157 19.48 -17.39 -5.92
N SER A 158 20.70 -16.97 -5.55
CA SER A 158 21.50 -17.69 -4.55
C SER A 158 20.85 -17.72 -3.16
N MET A 159 20.21 -16.63 -2.74
CA MET A 159 19.55 -16.57 -1.42
C MET A 159 18.26 -17.39 -1.35
N GLU A 160 17.43 -17.38 -2.40
CA GLU A 160 16.23 -18.22 -2.45
C GLU A 160 16.60 -19.72 -2.39
N ASN A 161 17.72 -20.08 -3.01
CA ASN A 161 18.25 -21.44 -2.96
C ASN A 161 18.94 -21.79 -1.62
N GLU A 162 19.48 -20.83 -0.87
CA GLU A 162 20.06 -21.05 0.46
C GLU A 162 18.98 -21.33 1.52
N CYS A 163 17.80 -20.70 1.41
CA CYS A 163 16.68 -20.89 2.35
C CYS A 163 15.87 -22.19 2.08
N GLY A 164 15.94 -22.73 0.85
CA GLY A 164 15.31 -24.01 0.48
C GLY A 164 16.04 -25.26 0.95
N ASN A 165 17.18 -25.11 1.64
CA ASN A 165 18.03 -26.19 2.11
C ASN A 165 18.01 -26.39 3.65
N GLU A 166 16.98 -25.88 4.35
CA GLU A 166 16.73 -26.36 5.70
C GLU A 166 16.24 -27.82 5.64
N PRO A 167 16.91 -28.77 6.32
CA PRO A 167 16.38 -30.12 6.40
C PRO A 167 15.05 -30.07 7.14
N ALA A 168 14.00 -30.61 6.52
CA ALA A 168 12.74 -30.89 7.18
C ALA A 168 13.02 -31.74 8.44
N THR A 169 13.05 -31.09 9.60
CA THR A 169 13.06 -31.78 10.88
C THR A 169 11.63 -32.17 11.16
N SER A 170 11.27 -33.32 10.59
CA SER A 170 10.12 -34.12 10.97
C SER A 170 10.31 -34.61 12.41
N SER A 171 10.01 -33.79 13.40
CA SER A 171 9.83 -34.26 14.77
C SER A 171 8.36 -34.54 15.00
N ILE A 172 7.94 -35.75 14.62
CA ILE A 172 6.83 -36.44 15.25
C ILE A 172 7.34 -36.89 16.62
N HIS A 173 6.70 -36.43 17.70
CA HIS A 173 6.71 -37.14 18.98
C HIS A 173 5.34 -37.05 19.64
N LEU A 174 4.69 -38.22 19.65
CA LEU A 174 3.56 -38.74 20.46
C LEU A 174 2.48 -37.78 20.95
#